data_AF-A0ABD6NUJ0-F1
#
_entry.id   AF-A0ABD6NUJ0-F1
#
_cell.length_a   1.000
_cell.length_b   1.000
_cell.length_c   1.000
_cell.angle_alpha   90.00
_cell.angle_beta   90.00
_cell.angle_gamma   90.00
#
_symmetry.space_group_name_H-M   'P 1'
#
loop_
_entity.id
_entity.type
_entity.pdbx_description
1 polymer ?
#
loop_
_entity_poly.entity_id
_entity_poly.type
_entity_poly.pdbx_seq_one_letter_code
_entity_poly.pdbx_strand_id
1 'polypeptide(L)'
;MSFVTTLPAALASAAGELQTIGAAVAAGNAAASAPTTGVIPAAADEVSALTAVHFAAHGVLYQELSAQATAIHETFVSTLAASAASYGAAEAANAAAVL
;
A
#
# COMPACT_ATOMS: atom_id res chain seq x y z
N MET A 1 33.96 -20.86 -0.73
CA MET A 1 33.34 -19.69 -0.07
C MET A 1 32.22 -19.21 -0.96
N SER A 2 31.00 -19.07 -0.43
CA SER A 2 29.88 -18.46 -1.15
C SER A 2 29.99 -16.94 -0.99
N PHE A 3 30.03 -16.19 -2.09
CA PHE A 3 29.92 -14.75 -2.07
C PHE A 3 28.45 -14.38 -2.17
N VAL A 4 27.94 -13.64 -1.19
CA VAL A 4 26.60 -13.04 -1.25
C VAL A 4 26.79 -11.64 -1.83
N THR A 5 26.16 -11.38 -2.97
CA THR A 5 26.09 -10.05 -3.57
C THR A 5 24.72 -9.47 -3.29
N THR A 6 24.67 -8.26 -2.74
CA THR A 6 23.40 -7.55 -2.52
C THR A 6 23.20 -6.46 -3.57
N LEU A 7 21.94 -6.03 -3.79
CA LEU A 7 21.61 -4.90 -4.68
C LEU A 7 20.84 -3.81 -3.91
N PRO A 8 21.49 -3.08 -2.98
CA PRO A 8 20.82 -2.09 -2.13
C PRO A 8 20.10 -0.99 -2.91
N ALA A 9 20.69 -0.53 -4.01
CA ALA A 9 20.12 0.52 -4.86
C ALA A 9 18.80 0.09 -5.52
N ALA A 10 18.68 -1.18 -5.92
CA ALA A 10 17.45 -1.71 -6.50
C ALA A 10 16.32 -1.78 -5.46
N LEU A 11 16.66 -2.18 -4.22
CA LEU A 11 15.69 -2.20 -3.11
C LEU A 11 15.21 -0.78 -2.76
N ALA A 12 16.11 0.21 -2.76
CA ALA A 12 15.76 1.60 -2.53
C ALA A 12 14.85 2.17 -3.64
N SER A 13 15.14 1.86 -4.91
CA SER A 13 14.28 2.25 -6.04
C SER A 13 12.88 1.64 -5.90
N ALA A 14 12.81 0.33 -5.63
CA ALA A 14 11.54 -0.37 -5.45
C ALA A 14 10.72 0.22 -4.29
N ALA A 15 11.37 0.58 -3.17
CA ALA A 15 10.68 1.24 -2.05
C ALA A 15 10.08 2.59 -2.47
N GLY A 16 10.81 3.40 -3.23
CA GLY A 16 10.31 4.69 -3.74
C GLY A 16 9.15 4.54 -4.73
N GLU A 17 9.22 3.57 -5.64
CA GLU A 17 8.15 3.24 -6.58
C GLU A 17 6.89 2.77 -5.84
N LEU A 18 7.05 1.85 -4.88
CA LEU A 18 5.94 1.34 -4.07
C LEU A 18 5.32 2.43 -3.19
N GLN A 19 6.10 3.41 -2.71
CA GLN A 19 5.55 4.55 -2.00
C GLN A 19 4.65 5.40 -2.91
N THR A 20 5.07 5.63 -4.15
CA THR A 20 4.28 6.35 -5.15
C THR A 20 2.99 5.60 -5.50
N ILE A 21 3.06 4.29 -5.70
CA ILE A 21 1.90 3.43 -5.94
C ILE A 21 0.94 3.46 -4.74
N GLY A 22 1.46 3.32 -3.52
CA GLY A 22 0.67 3.37 -2.29
C GLY A 22 -0.09 4.68 -2.14
N ALA A 23 0.57 5.80 -2.43
CA ALA A 23 -0.06 7.12 -2.42
C ALA A 23 -1.19 7.24 -3.46
N ALA A 24 -0.98 6.74 -4.68
CA ALA A 24 -2.00 6.73 -5.73
C ALA A 24 -3.22 5.87 -5.34
N VAL A 25 -2.99 4.71 -4.74
CA VAL A 25 -4.06 3.82 -4.24
C VAL A 25 -4.84 4.49 -3.10
N ALA A 26 -4.16 5.10 -2.14
CA ALA A 26 -4.80 5.82 -1.04
C ALA A 26 -5.68 6.98 -1.54
N ALA A 27 -5.19 7.75 -2.53
CA ALA A 27 -5.95 8.80 -3.16
C ALA A 27 -7.19 8.25 -3.90
N GLY A 28 -7.06 7.12 -4.60
CA GLY A 28 -8.17 6.44 -5.25
C GLY A 28 -9.24 5.97 -4.25
N ASN A 29 -8.83 5.36 -3.15
CA ASN A 29 -9.73 4.90 -2.09
C ASN A 29 -10.50 6.08 -1.46
N ALA A 30 -9.81 7.19 -1.19
CA ALA A 30 -10.42 8.40 -0.66
C ALA A 30 -11.44 9.00 -1.64
N ALA A 31 -11.09 9.08 -2.92
CA ALA A 31 -11.99 9.58 -3.97
C ALA A 31 -13.25 8.70 -4.14
N ALA A 32 -13.11 7.38 -3.99
CA ALA A 32 -14.20 6.44 -4.09
C ALA A 32 -15.12 6.41 -2.85
N SER A 33 -14.68 6.93 -1.70
CA SER A 33 -15.40 6.80 -0.42
C SER A 33 -16.82 7.35 -0.46
N ALA A 34 -16.98 8.64 -0.82
CA ALA A 34 -18.29 9.27 -0.87
C ALA A 34 -19.26 8.60 -1.87
N PRO A 35 -18.90 8.37 -3.15
CA PRO A 35 -19.84 7.78 -4.12
C PRO A 35 -20.19 6.32 -3.84
N THR A 36 -19.33 5.56 -3.14
CA THR A 36 -19.60 4.13 -2.83
C THR A 36 -20.34 3.92 -1.51
N THR A 37 -20.28 4.88 -0.59
CA THR A 37 -21.00 4.82 0.70
C THR A 37 -22.31 5.62 0.67
N GLY A 38 -22.44 6.59 -0.23
CA GLY A 38 -23.64 7.43 -0.43
C GLY A 38 -24.58 6.94 -1.52
N VAL A 39 -24.74 5.62 -1.69
CA VAL A 39 -25.59 5.05 -2.75
C VAL A 39 -27.06 5.34 -2.46
N ILE A 40 -27.76 5.96 -3.41
CA ILE A 40 -29.19 6.25 -3.32
C ILE A 40 -30.03 5.15 -4.00
N PRO A 41 -31.25 4.87 -3.49
CA PRO A 41 -32.17 3.93 -4.14
C PRO A 41 -32.53 4.39 -5.56
N ALA A 42 -32.60 3.43 -6.50
CA ALA A 42 -32.97 3.72 -7.89
C ALA A 42 -34.46 4.10 -8.03
N ALA A 43 -35.32 3.54 -7.18
CA ALA A 43 -36.74 3.84 -7.08
C ALA A 43 -37.22 3.72 -5.61
N ALA A 44 -38.49 4.06 -5.36
CA ALA A 44 -39.07 4.12 -4.02
C ALA A 44 -39.46 2.74 -3.44
N ASP A 45 -39.31 1.67 -4.20
CA ASP A 45 -39.64 0.31 -3.77
C ASP A 45 -38.59 -0.26 -2.79
N GLU A 46 -39.00 -1.27 -2.03
CA GLU A 46 -38.19 -1.89 -0.99
C GLU A 46 -36.95 -2.61 -1.56
N VAL A 47 -37.02 -3.13 -2.79
CA VAL A 47 -35.89 -3.83 -3.43
C VAL A 47 -34.80 -2.82 -3.79
N SER A 48 -35.17 -1.67 -4.36
CA SER A 48 -34.27 -0.56 -4.63
C SER A 48 -33.62 -0.02 -3.36
N ALA A 49 -34.41 0.14 -2.28
CA ALA A 49 -33.91 0.61 -0.99
C ALA A 49 -32.90 -0.37 -0.38
N LEU A 50 -33.24 -1.65 -0.33
CA LEU A 50 -32.36 -2.69 0.22
C LEU A 50 -31.06 -2.82 -0.59
N THR A 51 -31.15 -2.73 -1.92
CA THR A 51 -29.99 -2.80 -2.81
C THR A 51 -29.02 -1.65 -2.55
N ALA A 52 -29.53 -0.40 -2.45
CA ALA A 52 -28.70 0.76 -2.13
C ALA A 52 -28.00 0.63 -0.77
N VAL A 53 -28.73 0.19 0.27
CA VAL A 53 -28.15 -0.07 1.60
C VAL A 53 -27.07 -1.14 1.55
N HIS A 54 -27.27 -2.22 0.78
CA HIS A 54 -26.28 -3.28 0.67
C HIS A 54 -24.97 -2.79 0.03
N PHE A 55 -25.05 -2.02 -1.07
CA PHE A 55 -23.87 -1.44 -1.69
C PHE A 55 -23.17 -0.41 -0.79
N ALA A 56 -23.93 0.45 -0.10
CA ALA A 56 -23.37 1.39 0.85
C ALA A 56 -22.61 0.68 1.99
N ALA A 57 -23.20 -0.37 2.56
CA ALA A 57 -22.56 -1.19 3.59
C ALA A 57 -21.30 -1.88 3.07
N HIS A 58 -21.32 -2.40 1.84
CA HIS A 58 -20.13 -2.95 1.19
C HIS A 58 -19.03 -1.90 1.00
N GLY A 59 -19.40 -0.68 0.60
CA GLY A 59 -18.49 0.46 0.48
C GLY A 59 -17.80 0.80 1.81
N VAL A 60 -18.55 0.80 2.92
CA VAL A 60 -17.98 1.02 4.26
C VAL A 60 -16.98 -0.06 4.63
N LEU A 61 -17.35 -1.35 4.46
CA LEU A 61 -16.45 -2.47 4.73
C LEU A 61 -15.18 -2.43 3.87
N TYR A 62 -15.32 -2.05 2.60
CA TYR A 62 -14.18 -1.86 1.72
C TYR A 62 -13.25 -0.76 2.23
N GLN A 63 -13.77 0.37 2.70
CA GLN A 63 -12.95 1.47 3.23
C GLN A 63 -12.16 1.04 4.47
N GLU A 64 -12.80 0.31 5.40
CA GLU A 64 -12.13 -0.24 6.58
C GLU A 64 -10.99 -1.21 6.20
N LEU A 65 -11.26 -2.12 5.27
CA LEU A 65 -10.25 -3.07 4.79
C LEU A 65 -9.11 -2.35 4.06
N SER A 66 -9.44 -1.34 3.26
CA SER A 66 -8.44 -0.57 2.51
C SER A 66 -7.50 0.20 3.44
N ALA A 67 -8.00 0.74 4.56
CA ALA A 67 -7.19 1.39 5.57
C ALA A 67 -6.21 0.40 6.23
N GLN A 68 -6.65 -0.83 6.52
CA GLN A 68 -5.77 -1.88 7.03
C GLN A 68 -4.69 -2.27 6.01
N ALA A 69 -5.06 -2.39 4.73
CA ALA A 69 -4.12 -2.68 3.64
C ALA A 69 -3.06 -1.57 3.49
N THR A 70 -3.46 -0.29 3.60
CA THR A 70 -2.54 0.84 3.58
C THR A 70 -1.49 0.75 4.70
N ALA A 71 -1.90 0.44 5.94
CA ALA A 71 -0.97 0.30 7.05
C ALA A 71 0.05 -0.84 6.86
N ILE A 72 -0.40 -1.97 6.29
CA ILE A 72 0.48 -3.10 5.94
C ILE A 72 1.47 -2.68 4.86
N HIS A 73 0.99 -2.01 3.81
CA HIS A 73 1.82 -1.52 2.70
C HIS A 73 2.90 -0.54 3.18
N GLU A 74 2.54 0.44 4.02
CA GLU A 74 3.50 1.39 4.60
C GLU A 74 4.58 0.69 5.42
N THR A 75 4.19 -0.28 6.24
CA THR A 75 5.13 -1.09 7.02
C THR A 75 6.09 -1.87 6.12
N PHE A 76 5.57 -2.46 5.04
CA PHE A 76 6.37 -3.18 4.05
C PHE A 76 7.38 -2.26 3.35
N VAL A 77 6.93 -1.11 2.85
CA VAL A 77 7.78 -0.13 2.16
C VAL A 77 8.87 0.41 3.09
N SER A 78 8.52 0.74 4.34
CA SER A 78 9.47 1.19 5.36
C SER A 78 10.52 0.12 5.65
N THR A 79 10.10 -1.14 5.80
CA THR A 79 11.00 -2.27 6.04
C THR A 79 11.94 -2.51 4.86
N LEU A 80 11.44 -2.38 3.64
CA LEU A 80 12.23 -2.51 2.41
C LEU A 80 13.31 -1.43 2.33
N ALA A 81 12.96 -0.17 2.62
CA ALA A 81 13.90 0.95 2.65
C ALA A 81 14.98 0.76 3.74
N ALA A 82 14.59 0.33 4.94
CA ALA A 82 15.52 0.04 6.03
C ALA A 82 16.49 -1.10 5.69
N SER A 83 15.99 -2.13 5.00
CA SER A 83 16.80 -3.26 4.52
C SER A 83 17.80 -2.80 3.46
N ALA A 84 17.38 -1.95 2.52
CA ALA A 84 18.28 -1.34 1.53
C ALA A 84 19.43 -0.57 2.20
N ALA A 85 19.14 0.26 3.21
CA ALA A 85 20.17 0.97 3.96
C ALA A 85 21.13 0.02 4.70
N SER A 86 20.59 -1.04 5.31
CA SER A 86 21.38 -2.04 6.06
C SER A 86 22.35 -2.79 5.15
N TYR A 87 21.88 -3.26 3.98
CA TYR A 87 22.75 -3.92 3.00
C TYR A 87 23.77 -2.94 2.41
N GLY A 88 23.38 -1.70 2.14
CA GLY A 88 24.31 -0.66 1.66
C GLY A 88 25.45 -0.40 2.66
N ALA A 89 25.13 -0.33 3.95
CA ALA A 89 26.14 -0.17 5.01
C ALA A 89 27.09 -1.38 5.10
N ALA A 90 26.57 -2.60 4.94
CA ALA A 90 27.37 -3.82 4.94
C ALA A 90 28.34 -3.88 3.74
N GLU A 91 27.88 -3.53 2.54
CA GLU A 91 28.75 -3.46 1.35
C GLU A 91 29.86 -2.41 1.52
N ALA A 92 29.53 -1.25 2.07
CA ALA A 92 30.52 -0.19 2.34
C ALA A 92 31.58 -0.64 3.37
N ALA A 93 31.16 -1.32 4.45
CA ALA A 93 32.08 -1.86 5.46
C ALA A 93 32.99 -2.94 4.88
N ASN A 94 32.45 -3.84 4.05
CA ASN A 94 33.23 -4.87 3.36
C ASN A 94 34.26 -4.25 2.41
N ALA A 95 33.88 -3.24 1.63
CA ALA A 95 34.78 -2.53 0.74
C ALA A 95 35.92 -1.83 1.51
N ALA A 96 35.61 -1.23 2.67
CA ALA A 96 36.61 -0.59 3.52
C ALA A 96 37.59 -1.58 4.17
N ALA A 97 37.17 -2.81 4.44
CA ALA A 97 38.03 -3.85 5.04
C ALA A 97 39.00 -4.51 4.04
N VAL A 98 38.78 -4.30 2.73
CA VAL A 98 39.66 -4.81 1.65
C VAL A 98 40.75 -3.79 1.29
N LEU A 99 40.59 -2.52 1.70
CA LEU A 99 41.60 -1.45 1.58
C LEU A 99 42.60 -1.50 2.74
#